data_AF-A0A0G2ANS7-F1
#
_entry.id   AF-A0A0G2ANS7-F1
#
_cell.length_a   1.000
_cell.length_b   1.000
_cell.length_c   1.000
_cell.angle_alpha   90.00
_cell.angle_beta   90.00
_cell.angle_gamma   90.00
#
_symmetry.space_group_name_H-M   'P 1'
#
loop_
_entity.id
_entity.type
_entity.pdbx_description
1 polymer ?
#
loop_
_entity_poly.entity_id
_entity_poly.type
_entity_poly.pdbx_seq_one_letter_code
_entity_poly.pdbx_strand_id
1 'polypeptide(L)'
;MSTDIYPTYRPPEPAVKIEGSYSLGQFLTEISPEGRNISADQEEGLLGDLRKREAAVANKELLEALEEYGIDPHLIEVRPDGRIRIEVRNHFSKKHLPDGYAYKGGAARALLLRSLGSVLQVEPRDIDVVRLAPEEPYKGADTELAKEFMPDDFSEGWGVEIINSEDQYFSTRDVTVNEVLATDHEVIATEQCVIDAVRHIIRLTEFERGSDKDIYTTPGPKMLAKILRLYSESIHYFGEAEIANVEGWEFEQAFISPFWLALQLDHAFERSREIAALYVEELKKHGQVPPHIAGPEEAAIYLSNLIRGEFYYRHAPVEQFELEDEWMEN
;
A
#
# COMPACT_ATOMS: atom_id res chain seq x y z
N MET A 1 52.89 -44.25 7.09
CA MET A 1 52.98 -42.80 6.84
C MET A 1 52.16 -42.52 5.60
N SER A 2 50.90 -42.16 5.79
CA SER A 2 49.94 -41.81 4.74
C SER A 2 49.47 -40.40 5.03
N THR A 3 49.74 -39.47 4.13
CA THR A 3 49.25 -38.09 4.17
C THR A 3 48.01 -38.02 3.29
N ASP A 4 46.84 -38.11 3.91
CA ASP A 4 45.57 -37.81 3.25
C ASP A 4 45.35 -36.30 3.28
N ILE A 5 45.25 -35.74 2.07
CA ILE A 5 45.00 -34.32 1.79
C ILE A 5 43.49 -34.12 1.85
N TYR A 6 42.98 -33.48 2.90
CA TYR A 6 41.59 -33.02 2.94
C TYR A 6 41.41 -31.82 1.99
N PRO A 7 40.36 -31.80 1.14
CA PRO A 7 40.05 -30.64 0.33
C PRO A 7 39.63 -29.47 1.23
N THR A 8 40.30 -28.33 1.09
CA THR A 8 39.95 -27.08 1.77
C THR A 8 38.59 -26.61 1.27
N TYR A 9 37.61 -26.55 2.17
CA TYR A 9 36.33 -25.89 1.96
C TYR A 9 36.58 -24.40 1.66
N ARG A 10 36.30 -23.96 0.43
CA ARG A 10 36.15 -22.54 0.12
C ARG A 10 34.69 -22.17 0.38
N PRO A 11 34.38 -21.21 1.27
CA PRO A 11 33.02 -20.68 1.34
C PRO A 11 32.63 -20.06 -0.01
N PRO A 12 31.34 -20.09 -0.40
CA PRO A 12 30.86 -19.35 -1.56
C PRO A 12 31.18 -17.87 -1.39
N GLU A 13 31.67 -17.23 -2.45
CA GLU A 13 31.89 -15.78 -2.45
C GLU A 13 30.57 -15.06 -2.14
N PRO A 14 30.58 -14.01 -1.30
CA PRO A 14 29.37 -13.28 -0.97
C PRO A 14 28.78 -12.66 -2.24
N ALA A 15 27.47 -12.81 -2.43
CA ALA A 15 26.74 -12.06 -3.44
C ALA A 15 26.84 -10.57 -3.10
N VAL A 16 27.56 -9.83 -3.93
CA VAL A 16 27.71 -8.38 -3.77
C VAL A 16 26.44 -7.71 -4.28
N LYS A 17 25.64 -7.15 -3.36
CA LYS A 17 24.58 -6.19 -3.70
C LYS A 17 25.22 -4.91 -4.20
N ILE A 18 24.81 -4.44 -5.38
CA ILE A 18 25.25 -3.18 -5.97
C ILE A 18 24.17 -2.15 -5.62
N GLU A 19 24.43 -1.28 -4.65
CA GLU A 19 23.56 -0.14 -4.31
C GLU A 19 24.28 1.17 -4.64
N GLY A 20 23.64 2.03 -5.43
CA GLY A 20 24.12 3.37 -5.80
C GLY A 20 24.15 3.62 -7.31
N SER A 21 23.89 4.88 -7.70
CA SER A 21 23.91 5.40 -9.07
C SER A 21 25.32 5.47 -9.67
N TYR A 22 26.04 4.36 -9.66
CA TYR A 22 27.26 4.16 -10.43
C TYR A 22 26.85 3.57 -11.78
N SER A 23 27.42 4.05 -12.89
CA SER A 23 27.31 3.24 -14.12
C SER A 23 27.97 1.89 -13.85
N LEU A 24 27.46 0.81 -14.42
CA LEU A 24 28.00 -0.53 -14.22
C LEU A 24 29.51 -0.58 -14.53
N GLY A 25 29.96 0.26 -15.47
CA GLY A 25 31.36 0.52 -15.78
C GLY A 25 32.18 1.15 -14.65
N GLN A 26 31.63 2.05 -13.83
CA GLN A 26 32.33 2.62 -12.68
C GLN A 26 32.53 1.60 -11.56
N PHE A 27 31.52 0.78 -11.28
CA PHE A 27 31.60 -0.31 -10.32
C PHE A 27 32.62 -1.38 -10.76
N LEU A 28 32.58 -1.78 -12.03
CA LEU A 28 33.55 -2.77 -12.57
C LEU A 28 34.98 -2.22 -12.62
N THR A 29 35.16 -0.90 -12.65
CA THR A 29 36.48 -0.24 -12.56
C THR A 29 37.09 -0.32 -11.15
N GLU A 30 36.27 -0.40 -10.09
CA GLU A 30 36.75 -0.53 -8.70
C GLU A 30 37.16 -1.97 -8.35
N ILE A 31 36.55 -2.98 -8.99
CA ILE A 31 36.71 -4.39 -8.61
C ILE A 31 37.70 -5.14 -9.53
N SER A 32 37.88 -4.70 -10.78
CA SER A 32 38.91 -5.24 -11.67
C SER A 32 39.39 -4.20 -12.70
N PRO A 33 40.70 -3.93 -12.82
CA PRO A 33 41.25 -3.00 -13.83
C PRO A 33 40.92 -3.37 -15.29
N GLU A 34 40.44 -4.59 -15.53
CA GLU A 34 40.03 -5.13 -16.83
C GLU A 34 38.60 -4.71 -17.24
N GLY A 35 37.77 -4.21 -16.31
CA GLY A 35 36.39 -3.74 -16.55
C GLY A 35 36.27 -2.43 -17.33
N ARG A 36 37.39 -1.87 -17.82
CA ARG A 36 37.47 -0.55 -18.46
C ARG A 36 36.86 -0.45 -19.88
N ASN A 37 36.44 -1.55 -20.51
CA ASN A 37 35.96 -1.56 -21.89
C ASN A 37 34.73 -2.46 -22.06
N ILE A 38 33.65 -2.13 -21.36
CA ILE A 38 32.34 -2.73 -21.62
C ILE A 38 31.65 -1.81 -22.62
N SER A 39 31.34 -2.30 -23.81
CA SER A 39 30.60 -1.49 -24.79
C SER A 39 29.17 -1.22 -24.30
N ALA A 40 28.52 -0.17 -24.81
CA ALA A 40 27.11 0.11 -24.50
C ALA A 40 26.21 -1.12 -24.76
N ASP A 41 26.50 -1.88 -25.82
CA ASP A 41 25.78 -3.12 -26.14
C ASP A 41 25.97 -4.23 -25.09
N GLN A 42 27.14 -4.29 -24.43
CA GLN A 42 27.42 -5.25 -23.36
C GLN A 42 26.80 -4.82 -22.02
N GLU A 43 26.72 -3.52 -21.74
CA GLU A 43 26.01 -2.96 -20.59
C GLU A 43 24.49 -3.17 -20.71
N GLU A 44 23.93 -2.95 -21.91
CA GLU A 44 22.53 -3.23 -22.22
C GLU A 44 22.22 -4.74 -22.13
N GLY A 45 23.14 -5.60 -22.57
CA GLY A 45 23.03 -7.05 -22.41
C GLY A 45 23.00 -7.49 -20.94
N LEU A 46 23.88 -6.94 -20.10
CA LEU A 46 23.93 -7.23 -18.66
C LEU A 46 22.69 -6.74 -17.91
N LEU A 47 22.22 -5.54 -18.21
CA LEU A 47 20.96 -5.00 -17.66
C LEU A 47 19.75 -5.83 -18.11
N GLY A 48 19.73 -6.27 -19.37
CA GLY A 48 18.70 -7.17 -19.87
C GLY A 48 18.68 -8.52 -19.15
N ASP A 49 19.86 -9.09 -18.86
CA ASP A 49 19.98 -10.35 -18.12
C ASP A 49 19.65 -10.20 -16.63
N LEU A 50 19.98 -9.06 -16.00
CA LEU A 50 19.54 -8.72 -14.65
C LEU A 50 18.01 -8.63 -14.57
N ARG A 51 17.38 -7.86 -15.46
CA ARG A 51 15.91 -7.75 -15.52
C ARG A 51 15.22 -9.09 -15.72
N LYS A 52 15.79 -9.97 -16.56
CA LYS A 52 15.25 -11.34 -16.74
C LYS A 52 15.38 -12.18 -15.48
N ARG A 53 16.48 -12.07 -14.73
CA ARG A 53 16.66 -12.78 -13.46
C ARG A 53 15.73 -12.25 -12.39
N GLU A 54 15.60 -10.93 -12.28
CA GLU A 54 14.65 -10.27 -11.38
C GLU A 54 13.22 -10.73 -11.70
N ALA A 55 12.78 -10.62 -12.95
CA ALA A 55 11.46 -11.09 -13.37
C ALA A 55 11.24 -12.60 -13.12
N ALA A 56 12.27 -13.43 -13.25
CA ALA A 56 12.16 -14.86 -12.94
C ALA A 56 12.05 -15.15 -11.44
N VAL A 57 12.75 -14.39 -10.60
CA VAL A 57 12.65 -14.49 -9.13
C VAL A 57 11.31 -13.97 -8.65
N ALA A 58 10.89 -12.82 -9.18
CA ALA A 58 9.64 -12.15 -8.83
C ALA A 58 8.42 -13.02 -9.19
N ASN A 59 8.41 -13.60 -10.39
CA ASN A 59 7.39 -14.59 -10.80
C ASN A 59 7.38 -15.83 -9.88
N LYS A 60 8.56 -16.31 -9.47
CA LYS A 60 8.65 -17.43 -8.53
C LYS A 60 8.05 -17.05 -7.17
N GLU A 61 8.38 -15.88 -6.64
CA GLU A 61 7.86 -15.41 -5.36
C GLU A 61 6.34 -15.22 -5.39
N LEU A 62 5.81 -14.67 -6.48
CA LEU A 62 4.37 -14.58 -6.72
C LEU A 62 3.72 -15.96 -6.66
N LEU A 63 4.23 -16.93 -7.42
CA LEU A 63 3.67 -18.28 -7.45
C LEU A 63 3.75 -18.98 -6.09
N GLU A 64 4.86 -18.83 -5.36
CA GLU A 64 5.02 -19.35 -4.01
C GLU A 64 4.00 -18.73 -3.03
N ALA A 65 3.78 -17.41 -3.10
CA ALA A 65 2.79 -16.72 -2.29
C ALA A 65 1.35 -17.17 -2.60
N LEU A 66 1.02 -17.35 -3.88
CA LEU A 66 -0.31 -17.85 -4.27
C LEU A 66 -0.54 -19.28 -3.77
N GLU A 67 0.46 -20.16 -3.90
CA GLU A 67 0.38 -21.54 -3.41
C GLU A 67 0.24 -21.60 -1.89
N GLU A 68 1.05 -20.84 -1.15
CA GLU A 68 1.03 -20.77 0.31
C GLU A 68 -0.36 -20.39 0.85
N TYR A 69 -1.05 -19.47 0.18
CA TYR A 69 -2.36 -18.98 0.57
C TYR A 69 -3.52 -19.68 -0.16
N GLY A 70 -3.23 -20.76 -0.92
CA GLY A 70 -4.24 -21.58 -1.59
C GLY A 70 -5.02 -20.86 -2.70
N ILE A 71 -4.41 -19.85 -3.33
CA ILE A 71 -4.98 -19.08 -4.43
C ILE A 71 -4.62 -19.76 -5.75
N ASP A 72 -5.61 -19.95 -6.62
CA ASP A 72 -5.40 -20.56 -7.93
C ASP A 72 -4.56 -19.63 -8.83
N PRO A 73 -3.35 -20.03 -9.26
CA PRO A 73 -2.51 -19.18 -10.10
C PRO A 73 -3.12 -18.92 -11.48
N HIS A 74 -4.09 -19.73 -11.94
CA HIS A 74 -4.79 -19.48 -13.20
C HIS A 74 -5.75 -18.28 -13.16
N LEU A 75 -5.96 -17.69 -11.97
CA LEU A 75 -6.70 -16.43 -11.81
C LEU A 75 -5.91 -15.23 -12.35
N ILE A 76 -4.61 -15.39 -12.52
CA ILE A 76 -3.66 -14.31 -12.81
C ILE A 76 -3.09 -14.48 -14.23
N GLU A 77 -3.10 -13.38 -14.97
CA GLU A 77 -2.38 -13.22 -16.23
C GLU A 77 -1.26 -12.18 -16.03
N VAL A 78 -0.01 -12.56 -16.30
CA VAL A 78 1.12 -11.61 -16.31
C VAL A 78 1.15 -10.91 -17.67
N ARG A 79 0.94 -9.59 -17.66
CA ARG A 79 1.01 -8.73 -18.85
C ARG A 79 2.47 -8.60 -19.33
N PRO A 80 2.69 -8.23 -20.62
CA PRO A 80 4.04 -8.04 -21.16
C PRO A 80 4.87 -6.95 -20.47
N ASP A 81 4.22 -6.01 -19.78
CA ASP A 81 4.86 -4.94 -18.99
C ASP A 81 5.15 -5.38 -17.53
N GLY A 82 4.93 -6.65 -17.20
CA GLY A 82 5.17 -7.22 -15.86
C GLY A 82 4.03 -7.03 -14.87
N ARG A 83 2.96 -6.31 -15.23
CA ARG A 83 1.78 -6.15 -14.37
C ARG A 83 0.93 -7.41 -14.34
N ILE A 84 0.16 -7.55 -13.28
CA ILE A 84 -0.79 -8.62 -13.07
C ILE A 84 -2.18 -8.16 -13.49
N ARG A 85 -2.85 -8.98 -14.31
CA ARG A 85 -4.26 -8.84 -14.68
C ARG A 85 -5.05 -9.99 -14.06
N ILE A 86 -6.17 -9.67 -13.42
CA ILE A 86 -7.08 -10.63 -12.82
C ILE A 86 -8.50 -10.29 -13.28
N GLU A 87 -9.28 -11.27 -13.71
CA GLU A 87 -10.68 -11.08 -14.06
C GLU A 87 -11.52 -10.80 -12.79
N VAL A 88 -12.40 -9.79 -12.85
CA VAL A 88 -13.31 -9.49 -11.74
C VAL A 88 -14.41 -10.54 -11.68
N ARG A 89 -14.44 -11.31 -10.59
CA ARG A 89 -15.42 -12.40 -10.39
C ARG A 89 -16.53 -12.08 -9.40
N ASN A 90 -16.23 -11.25 -8.39
CA ASN A 90 -17.16 -10.91 -7.33
C ASN A 90 -17.12 -9.41 -7.05
N HIS A 91 -17.96 -8.67 -7.77
CA HIS A 91 -18.04 -7.22 -7.65
C HIS A 91 -18.69 -6.79 -6.32
N PHE A 92 -18.22 -5.72 -5.68
CA PHE A 92 -18.81 -5.21 -4.44
C PHE A 92 -20.05 -4.33 -4.67
N SER A 93 -20.07 -3.59 -5.78
CA SER A 93 -21.19 -2.71 -6.14
C SER A 93 -22.15 -3.38 -7.11
N LYS A 94 -23.43 -3.03 -7.02
CA LYS A 94 -24.46 -3.35 -8.03
C LYS A 94 -24.48 -2.37 -9.20
N LYS A 95 -23.89 -1.18 -9.00
CA LYS A 95 -23.73 -0.15 -10.02
C LYS A 95 -22.32 -0.27 -10.58
N HIS A 96 -22.26 -0.47 -11.89
CA HIS A 96 -21.05 -0.77 -12.63
C HIS A 96 -20.48 0.49 -13.28
N LEU A 97 -19.15 0.57 -13.38
CA LEU A 97 -18.50 1.67 -14.09
C LEU A 97 -18.63 1.47 -15.61
N PRO A 98 -18.83 2.54 -16.39
CA PRO A 98 -18.75 2.45 -17.84
C PRO A 98 -17.31 2.22 -18.29
N ASP A 99 -17.17 1.71 -19.52
CA ASP A 99 -15.86 1.53 -20.16
C ASP A 99 -15.04 2.83 -20.15
N GLY A 100 -13.75 2.70 -19.87
CA GLY A 100 -12.85 3.85 -19.76
C GLY A 100 -12.73 4.44 -18.35
N TYR A 101 -13.38 3.85 -17.34
CA TYR A 101 -13.22 4.20 -15.93
C TYR A 101 -12.68 3.03 -15.10
N ALA A 102 -12.10 3.36 -13.96
CA ALA A 102 -11.65 2.40 -12.97
C ALA A 102 -11.86 2.94 -11.56
N TYR A 103 -11.89 2.02 -10.61
CA TYR A 103 -11.71 2.28 -9.20
C TYR A 103 -10.21 2.41 -8.87
N LYS A 104 -9.88 3.24 -7.88
CA LYS A 104 -8.54 3.33 -7.27
C LYS A 104 -8.61 3.08 -5.76
N GLY A 105 -7.45 2.91 -5.12
CA GLY A 105 -7.33 2.90 -3.66
C GLY A 105 -8.12 1.77 -2.99
N GLY A 106 -8.95 2.10 -2.00
CA GLY A 106 -9.68 1.12 -1.19
C GLY A 106 -10.65 0.24 -2.00
N ALA A 107 -11.34 0.82 -2.99
CA ALA A 107 -12.25 0.10 -3.89
C ALA A 107 -11.52 -0.86 -4.83
N ALA A 108 -10.41 -0.44 -5.41
CA ALA A 108 -9.58 -1.31 -6.24
C ALA A 108 -8.99 -2.49 -5.43
N ARG A 109 -8.51 -2.21 -4.21
CA ARG A 109 -8.00 -3.25 -3.29
C ARG A 109 -9.08 -4.25 -2.88
N ALA A 110 -10.30 -3.78 -2.62
CA ALA A 110 -11.43 -4.67 -2.31
C ALA A 110 -11.74 -5.62 -3.48
N LEU A 111 -11.74 -5.12 -4.73
CA LEU A 111 -11.93 -5.96 -5.91
C LEU A 111 -10.78 -6.94 -6.12
N LEU A 112 -9.54 -6.55 -5.87
CA LEU A 112 -8.39 -7.45 -5.91
C LEU A 112 -8.59 -8.65 -4.97
N LEU A 113 -8.83 -8.39 -3.68
CA LEU A 113 -9.01 -9.43 -2.66
C LEU A 113 -10.20 -10.34 -2.95
N ARG A 114 -11.30 -9.78 -3.46
CA ARG A 114 -12.48 -10.56 -3.87
C ARG A 114 -12.22 -11.43 -5.10
N SER A 115 -11.45 -10.93 -6.06
CA SER A 115 -11.16 -11.63 -7.32
C SER A 115 -10.12 -12.74 -7.13
N LEU A 116 -9.20 -12.57 -6.18
CA LEU A 116 -8.29 -13.63 -5.71
C LEU A 116 -9.02 -14.71 -4.87
N GLY A 117 -10.27 -14.46 -4.46
CA GLY A 117 -11.04 -15.38 -3.62
C GLY A 117 -10.63 -15.41 -2.15
N SER A 118 -9.73 -14.52 -1.72
CA SER A 118 -9.18 -14.49 -0.36
C SER A 118 -10.20 -14.00 0.67
N VAL A 119 -10.95 -12.93 0.36
CA VAL A 119 -12.03 -12.43 1.25
C VAL A 119 -13.20 -11.89 0.44
N LEU A 120 -14.34 -12.57 0.54
CA LEU A 120 -15.55 -12.20 -0.23
C LEU A 120 -16.36 -11.04 0.39
N GLN A 121 -16.10 -10.70 1.66
CA GLN A 121 -16.89 -9.72 2.43
C GLN A 121 -16.21 -8.35 2.60
N VAL A 122 -14.99 -8.15 2.06
CA VAL A 122 -14.34 -6.82 2.15
C VAL A 122 -15.15 -5.83 1.32
N GLU A 123 -15.74 -4.84 1.98
CA GLU A 123 -16.37 -3.69 1.36
C GLU A 123 -15.38 -2.51 1.35
N PRO A 124 -15.32 -1.69 0.29
CA PRO A 124 -14.55 -0.45 0.34
C PRO A 124 -15.12 0.55 1.34
N ARG A 125 -14.27 1.48 1.80
CA ARG A 125 -14.67 2.58 2.70
C ARG A 125 -15.19 3.70 1.83
N ASP A 126 -14.25 4.22 1.04
CA ASP A 126 -14.48 5.18 -0.02
C ASP A 126 -14.37 4.47 -1.36
N ILE A 127 -15.21 4.90 -2.29
CA ILE A 127 -15.17 4.46 -3.68
C ILE A 127 -14.59 5.61 -4.51
N ASP A 128 -13.28 5.56 -4.73
CA ASP A 128 -12.61 6.51 -5.59
C ASP A 128 -12.69 6.07 -7.05
N VAL A 129 -13.20 6.94 -7.93
CA VAL A 129 -13.33 6.68 -9.37
C VAL A 129 -12.36 7.56 -10.15
N VAL A 130 -11.71 6.96 -11.14
CA VAL A 130 -10.81 7.61 -12.09
C VAL A 130 -11.22 7.30 -13.51
N ARG A 131 -10.89 8.21 -14.43
CA ARG A 131 -11.05 8.00 -15.87
C ARG A 131 -9.70 7.64 -16.50
N LEU A 132 -9.69 6.52 -17.23
CA LEU A 132 -8.57 6.02 -18.02
C LEU A 132 -8.64 6.49 -19.48
N ALA A 133 -9.86 6.71 -19.99
CA ALA A 133 -10.07 7.20 -21.35
C ALA A 133 -9.73 8.69 -21.48
N PRO A 134 -9.25 9.17 -22.64
CA PRO A 134 -8.95 10.59 -22.85
C PRO A 134 -10.21 11.49 -22.83
N GLU A 135 -11.35 10.94 -23.24
CA GLU A 135 -12.64 11.63 -23.30
C GLU A 135 -13.70 10.88 -22.50
N GLU A 136 -14.74 11.59 -22.06
CA GLU A 136 -15.91 10.96 -21.46
C GLU A 136 -16.62 10.08 -22.51
N PRO A 137 -17.15 8.90 -22.14
CA PRO A 137 -17.94 8.06 -23.06
C PRO A 137 -19.24 8.74 -23.50
N TYR A 138 -19.76 9.65 -22.67
CA TYR A 138 -20.87 10.54 -22.97
C TYR A 138 -20.75 11.82 -22.14
N LYS A 139 -21.33 12.91 -22.65
CA LYS A 139 -21.24 14.23 -22.00
C LYS A 139 -21.80 14.20 -20.58
N GLY A 140 -20.97 14.54 -19.60
CA GLY A 140 -21.33 14.63 -18.19
C GLY A 140 -21.10 13.34 -17.38
N ALA A 141 -20.48 12.31 -17.98
CA ALA A 141 -20.19 11.05 -17.29
C ALA A 141 -19.31 11.25 -16.04
N ASP A 142 -18.29 12.12 -16.10
CA ASP A 142 -17.42 12.38 -14.94
C ASP A 142 -18.23 12.96 -13.77
N THR A 143 -19.18 13.87 -14.07
CA THR A 143 -20.05 14.49 -13.05
C THR A 143 -21.07 13.51 -12.47
N GLU A 144 -21.64 12.65 -13.30
CA GLU A 144 -22.59 11.62 -12.88
C GLU A 144 -21.93 10.62 -11.92
N LEU A 145 -20.76 10.10 -12.32
CA LEU A 145 -20.01 9.13 -11.53
C LEU A 145 -19.49 9.73 -10.22
N ALA A 146 -19.00 10.98 -10.23
CA ALA A 146 -18.58 11.66 -9.02
C ALA A 146 -19.73 11.78 -8.01
N LYS A 147 -20.94 12.18 -8.45
CA LYS A 147 -22.12 12.25 -7.56
C LYS A 147 -22.57 10.91 -7.02
N GLU A 148 -22.42 9.87 -7.82
CA GLU A 148 -22.89 8.53 -7.49
C GLU A 148 -21.93 7.80 -6.54
N PHE A 149 -20.62 7.86 -6.80
CA PHE A 149 -19.62 7.08 -6.08
C PHE A 149 -18.77 7.90 -5.10
N MET A 150 -18.63 9.21 -5.33
CA MET A 150 -17.81 10.13 -4.52
C MET A 150 -18.62 11.38 -4.08
N PRO A 151 -19.81 11.21 -3.47
CA PRO A 151 -20.73 12.32 -3.21
C PRO A 151 -20.13 13.40 -2.28
N ASP A 152 -19.36 12.98 -1.28
CA ASP A 152 -18.72 13.89 -0.33
C ASP A 152 -17.64 14.73 -1.02
N ASP A 153 -16.72 14.08 -1.75
CA ASP A 153 -15.70 14.76 -2.55
C ASP A 153 -16.32 15.70 -3.59
N PHE A 154 -17.40 15.28 -4.24
CA PHE A 154 -18.14 16.11 -5.19
C PHE A 154 -18.72 17.37 -4.53
N SER A 155 -19.24 17.24 -3.30
CA SER A 155 -19.79 18.37 -2.55
C SER A 155 -18.71 19.41 -2.20
N GLU A 156 -17.47 18.98 -2.03
CA GLU A 156 -16.28 19.80 -1.78
C GLU A 156 -15.62 20.32 -3.07
N GLY A 157 -16.21 20.05 -4.24
CA GLY A 157 -15.73 20.53 -5.55
C GLY A 157 -14.65 19.68 -6.20
N TRP A 158 -14.38 18.48 -5.67
CA TRP A 158 -13.54 17.48 -6.30
C TRP A 158 -14.36 16.62 -7.28
N GLY A 159 -13.70 15.87 -8.15
CA GLY A 159 -14.37 15.07 -9.17
C GLY A 159 -13.49 13.95 -9.69
N VAL A 160 -13.95 13.28 -10.75
CA VAL A 160 -13.19 12.19 -11.36
C VAL A 160 -11.85 12.69 -11.89
N GLU A 161 -10.77 12.12 -11.38
CA GLU A 161 -9.41 12.37 -11.86
C GLU A 161 -9.12 11.60 -13.16
N ILE A 162 -8.21 12.14 -13.98
CA ILE A 162 -7.79 11.51 -15.24
C ILE A 162 -6.41 10.87 -15.04
N ILE A 163 -6.30 9.57 -15.29
CA ILE A 163 -5.03 8.86 -15.33
C ILE A 163 -4.55 8.83 -16.78
N ASN A 164 -3.50 9.60 -17.07
CA ASN A 164 -2.91 9.65 -18.41
C ASN A 164 -1.86 8.55 -18.66
N SER A 165 -1.37 7.92 -17.60
CA SER A 165 -0.33 6.89 -17.66
C SER A 165 -0.46 5.93 -16.49
N GLU A 166 -0.63 4.64 -16.78
CA GLU A 166 -0.56 3.57 -15.78
C GLU A 166 0.79 3.58 -15.06
N ASP A 167 1.90 3.74 -15.80
CA ASP A 167 3.25 3.81 -15.23
C ASP A 167 3.34 4.90 -14.15
N GLN A 168 2.89 6.11 -14.49
CA GLN A 168 2.90 7.24 -13.55
C GLN A 168 1.97 6.98 -12.36
N TYR A 169 0.81 6.38 -12.58
CA TYR A 169 -0.11 6.03 -11.50
C TYR A 169 0.54 5.07 -10.51
N PHE A 170 1.06 3.94 -10.96
CA PHE A 170 1.62 2.90 -10.09
C PHE A 170 2.90 3.38 -9.38
N SER A 171 3.77 4.13 -10.06
CA SER A 171 5.02 4.67 -9.48
C SER A 171 4.85 5.78 -8.44
N THR A 172 3.62 6.26 -8.22
CA THR A 172 3.33 7.36 -7.26
C THR A 172 2.41 6.92 -6.13
N ARG A 173 2.18 5.60 -5.98
CA ARG A 173 1.39 5.10 -4.85
C ARG A 173 2.21 5.15 -3.58
N ASP A 174 1.49 5.25 -2.47
CA ASP A 174 2.08 5.44 -1.15
C ASP A 174 2.43 4.12 -0.46
N VAL A 175 1.58 3.11 -0.62
CA VAL A 175 1.82 1.73 -0.19
C VAL A 175 1.56 0.77 -1.35
N THR A 176 2.28 -0.36 -1.37
CA THR A 176 2.21 -1.35 -2.47
C THR A 176 0.81 -1.93 -2.65
N VAL A 177 0.06 -2.15 -1.57
CA VAL A 177 -1.33 -2.62 -1.63
C VAL A 177 -2.31 -1.61 -2.28
N ASN A 178 -1.87 -0.39 -2.56
CA ASN A 178 -2.61 0.60 -3.35
C ASN A 178 -2.11 0.70 -4.80
N GLU A 179 -1.12 -0.09 -5.21
CA GLU A 179 -0.66 -0.24 -6.60
C GLU A 179 -1.60 -1.15 -7.39
N VAL A 180 -2.88 -0.76 -7.41
CA VAL A 180 -3.97 -1.48 -8.04
C VAL A 180 -5.01 -0.52 -8.64
N LEU A 181 -5.47 -0.84 -9.84
CA LEU A 181 -6.64 -0.28 -10.51
C LEU A 181 -7.63 -1.39 -10.79
N ALA A 182 -8.92 -1.10 -10.70
CA ALA A 182 -9.93 -2.09 -11.04
C ALA A 182 -11.01 -1.46 -11.92
N THR A 183 -11.16 -1.96 -13.14
CA THR A 183 -12.36 -1.68 -13.94
C THR A 183 -13.49 -2.58 -13.47
N ASP A 184 -14.63 -2.52 -14.15
CA ASP A 184 -15.75 -3.42 -13.90
C ASP A 184 -15.44 -4.88 -14.24
N HIS A 185 -14.45 -5.12 -15.11
CA HIS A 185 -14.17 -6.43 -15.70
C HIS A 185 -12.83 -7.02 -15.25
N GLU A 186 -11.88 -6.17 -14.86
CA GLU A 186 -10.55 -6.62 -14.51
C GLU A 186 -9.87 -5.74 -13.47
N VAL A 187 -9.02 -6.39 -12.69
CA VAL A 187 -8.07 -5.77 -11.78
C VAL A 187 -6.70 -5.79 -12.43
N ILE A 188 -6.03 -4.64 -12.45
CA ILE A 188 -4.64 -4.47 -12.89
C ILE A 188 -3.84 -4.04 -11.68
N ALA A 189 -2.80 -4.79 -11.33
CA ALA A 189 -1.95 -4.51 -10.19
C ALA A 189 -0.47 -4.70 -10.53
N THR A 190 0.42 -4.10 -9.75
CA THR A 190 1.83 -4.50 -9.78
C THR A 190 1.98 -5.89 -9.16
N GLU A 191 3.06 -6.58 -9.49
CA GLU A 191 3.33 -7.90 -8.91
C GLU A 191 3.49 -7.83 -7.38
N GLN A 192 4.23 -6.83 -6.89
CA GLN A 192 4.43 -6.59 -5.46
C GLN A 192 3.10 -6.31 -4.74
N CYS A 193 2.17 -5.60 -5.39
CA CYS A 193 0.82 -5.39 -4.84
C CYS A 193 0.12 -6.72 -4.57
N VAL A 194 0.17 -7.67 -5.51
CA VAL A 194 -0.48 -8.97 -5.35
C VAL A 194 0.20 -9.77 -4.24
N ILE A 195 1.54 -9.83 -4.23
CA ILE A 195 2.30 -10.53 -3.18
C ILE A 195 1.98 -9.96 -1.80
N ASP A 196 2.05 -8.64 -1.64
CA ASP A 196 1.82 -7.97 -0.37
C ASP A 196 0.33 -8.05 0.05
N ALA A 197 -0.62 -8.02 -0.88
CA ALA A 197 -2.04 -8.20 -0.57
C ALA A 197 -2.34 -9.63 -0.06
N VAL A 198 -1.74 -10.65 -0.69
CA VAL A 198 -1.91 -12.05 -0.32
C VAL A 198 -1.23 -12.36 1.01
N ARG A 199 -0.02 -11.85 1.24
CA ARG A 199 0.74 -12.03 2.49
C ARG A 199 0.39 -11.05 3.61
N HIS A 200 -0.58 -10.16 3.37
CA HIS A 200 -1.05 -9.17 4.35
C HIS A 200 0.06 -8.20 4.81
N ILE A 201 0.92 -7.80 3.87
CA ILE A 201 2.03 -6.88 4.11
C ILE A 201 1.61 -5.45 3.76
N ILE A 202 1.74 -4.53 4.71
CA ILE A 202 1.62 -3.09 4.48
C ILE A 202 3.02 -2.53 4.25
N ARG A 203 3.42 -2.46 2.98
CA ARG A 203 4.74 -1.97 2.58
C ARG A 203 4.66 -0.54 2.07
N LEU A 204 5.50 0.33 2.63
CA LEU A 204 5.71 1.68 2.10
C LEU A 204 6.51 1.62 0.79
N THR A 205 6.07 2.37 -0.23
CA THR A 205 6.74 2.41 -1.54
C THR A 205 8.00 3.27 -1.51
N GLU A 206 8.85 3.09 -2.52
CA GLU A 206 10.03 3.94 -2.74
C GLU A 206 9.66 5.41 -2.99
N PHE A 207 8.48 5.67 -3.57
CA PHE A 207 7.99 7.02 -3.80
C PHE A 207 7.88 7.83 -2.50
N GLU A 208 7.31 7.23 -1.45
CA GLU A 208 7.18 7.89 -0.14
C GLU A 208 8.48 7.88 0.68
N ARG A 209 9.37 6.89 0.46
CA ARG A 209 10.72 6.90 1.04
C ARG A 209 11.62 7.99 0.44
N GLY A 210 11.32 8.43 -0.79
CA GLY A 210 12.13 9.36 -1.57
C GLY A 210 13.24 8.66 -2.35
N SER A 211 13.46 9.10 -3.60
CA SER A 211 14.30 8.37 -4.55
C SER A 211 15.81 8.63 -4.46
N ASP A 212 16.32 9.39 -3.49
CA ASP A 212 17.78 9.61 -3.36
C ASP A 212 18.18 10.31 -2.03
N LYS A 213 19.09 9.67 -1.29
CA LYS A 213 20.14 10.29 -0.45
C LYS A 213 19.81 10.91 0.91
N ASP A 214 18.77 10.46 1.60
CA ASP A 214 18.79 10.54 3.06
C ASP A 214 18.28 9.21 3.63
N ILE A 215 19.20 8.42 4.19
CA ILE A 215 18.89 7.25 5.03
C ILE A 215 18.00 7.64 6.26
N TYR A 216 17.71 8.93 6.40
CA TYR A 216 16.92 9.57 7.45
C TYR A 216 15.62 10.20 6.94
N THR A 217 15.20 9.99 5.68
CA THR A 217 13.82 10.34 5.28
C THR A 217 12.85 9.36 5.93
N THR A 218 12.53 9.67 7.18
CA THR A 218 11.41 9.05 7.90
C THR A 218 10.13 9.38 7.14
N PRO A 219 9.20 8.41 6.98
CA PRO A 219 7.90 8.66 6.39
C PRO A 219 7.20 9.81 7.10
N GLY A 220 6.47 10.64 6.35
CA GLY A 220 5.75 11.75 6.94
C GLY A 220 4.75 11.28 8.03
N PRO A 221 4.49 12.09 9.07
CA PRO A 221 3.54 11.74 10.15
C PRO A 221 2.18 11.21 9.68
N LYS A 222 1.63 11.80 8.62
CA LYS A 222 0.39 11.35 7.98
C LYS A 222 0.47 9.90 7.51
N MET A 223 1.60 9.51 6.93
CA MET A 223 1.82 8.17 6.40
C MET A 223 1.98 7.14 7.50
N LEU A 224 2.74 7.46 8.56
CA LEU A 224 2.87 6.59 9.73
C LEU A 224 1.50 6.29 10.36
N ALA A 225 0.67 7.32 10.57
CA ALA A 225 -0.69 7.13 11.08
C ALA A 225 -1.53 6.21 10.17
N LYS A 226 -1.43 6.42 8.85
CA LYS A 226 -2.15 5.64 7.83
C LYS A 226 -1.71 4.17 7.80
N ILE A 227 -0.41 3.90 7.89
CA ILE A 227 0.15 2.55 7.89
C ILE A 227 -0.36 1.76 9.08
N LEU A 228 -0.31 2.33 10.30
CA LEU A 228 -0.83 1.66 11.50
C LEU A 228 -2.32 1.33 11.38
N ARG A 229 -3.10 2.20 10.72
CA ARG A 229 -4.53 1.96 10.47
C ARG A 229 -4.76 0.84 9.46
N LEU A 230 -4.05 0.84 8.33
CA LEU A 230 -4.13 -0.24 7.34
C LEU A 230 -3.64 -1.59 7.88
N TYR A 231 -2.60 -1.56 8.72
CA TYR A 231 -2.11 -2.72 9.44
C TYR A 231 -3.17 -3.27 10.39
N SER A 232 -3.82 -2.41 11.17
CA SER A 232 -4.92 -2.79 12.07
C SER A 232 -6.14 -3.36 11.32
N GLU A 233 -6.49 -2.78 10.17
CA GLU A 233 -7.51 -3.35 9.26
C GLU A 233 -7.11 -4.76 8.82
N SER A 234 -5.85 -4.97 8.45
CA SER A 234 -5.37 -6.28 7.97
C SER A 234 -5.37 -7.34 9.07
N ILE A 235 -4.91 -6.99 10.27
CA ILE A 235 -5.01 -7.86 11.46
C ILE A 235 -6.47 -8.25 11.73
N HIS A 236 -7.42 -7.33 11.58
CA HIS A 236 -8.83 -7.64 11.80
C HIS A 236 -9.38 -8.65 10.78
N TYR A 237 -9.08 -8.47 9.50
CA TYR A 237 -9.63 -9.33 8.44
C TYR A 237 -8.94 -10.69 8.32
N PHE A 238 -7.63 -10.73 8.60
CA PHE A 238 -6.80 -11.89 8.31
C PHE A 238 -6.21 -12.56 9.56
N GLY A 239 -6.26 -11.89 10.71
CA GLY A 239 -5.66 -12.35 11.97
C GLY A 239 -4.17 -12.05 12.10
N GLU A 240 -3.48 -11.80 10.99
CA GLU A 240 -2.06 -11.45 10.92
C GLU A 240 -1.78 -10.43 9.81
N ALA A 241 -0.68 -9.70 9.97
CA ALA A 241 -0.18 -8.72 9.01
C ALA A 241 1.28 -8.38 9.34
N GLU A 242 1.97 -7.79 8.38
CA GLU A 242 3.34 -7.27 8.55
C GLU A 242 3.43 -5.82 8.06
N ILE A 243 4.31 -5.02 8.68
CA ILE A 243 4.71 -3.71 8.14
C ILE A 243 6.10 -3.86 7.55
N ALA A 244 6.25 -3.49 6.28
CA ALA A 244 7.52 -3.53 5.58
C ALA A 244 7.97 -2.12 5.17
N ASN A 245 9.29 -1.94 5.07
CA ASN A 245 9.93 -0.67 4.74
C ASN A 245 9.63 0.48 5.73
N VAL A 246 9.17 0.18 6.95
CA VAL A 246 9.08 1.12 8.07
C VAL A 246 9.46 0.39 9.35
N GLU A 247 10.43 0.93 10.07
CA GLU A 247 10.95 0.33 11.30
C GLU A 247 10.16 0.81 12.53
N GLY A 248 10.11 -0.02 13.58
CA GLY A 248 9.37 0.31 14.82
C GLY A 248 9.77 1.65 15.45
N TRP A 249 11.07 1.96 15.42
CA TRP A 249 11.61 3.22 15.97
C TRP A 249 11.15 4.46 15.20
N GLU A 250 10.80 4.33 13.92
CA GLU A 250 10.28 5.44 13.10
C GLU A 250 8.92 5.90 13.63
N PHE A 251 8.09 4.96 14.11
CA PHE A 251 6.84 5.31 14.79
C PHE A 251 7.13 5.96 16.15
N GLU A 252 7.99 5.35 16.97
CA GLU A 252 8.25 5.80 18.34
C GLU A 252 8.86 7.22 18.42
N GLN A 253 9.75 7.56 17.47
CA GLN A 253 10.43 8.86 17.45
C GLN A 253 9.64 9.95 16.74
N ALA A 254 8.73 9.58 15.83
CA ALA A 254 7.95 10.55 15.10
C ALA A 254 6.94 11.24 16.02
N PHE A 255 6.91 12.58 15.93
CA PHE A 255 5.77 13.33 16.42
C PHE A 255 4.63 13.24 15.40
N ILE A 256 3.73 12.27 15.59
CA ILE A 256 2.52 12.19 14.79
C ILE A 256 1.50 13.15 15.36
N SER A 257 1.16 14.18 14.58
CA SER A 257 0.17 15.19 15.00
C SER A 257 -1.13 14.51 15.46
N PRO A 258 -1.72 14.93 16.59
CA PRO A 258 -3.00 14.42 17.07
C PRO A 258 -4.09 14.44 16.00
N PHE A 259 -4.08 15.44 15.10
CA PHE A 259 -5.01 15.51 13.97
C PHE A 259 -4.94 14.27 13.06
N TRP A 260 -3.73 13.82 12.70
CA TRP A 260 -3.57 12.65 11.83
C TRP A 260 -3.98 11.37 12.53
N LEU A 261 -3.69 11.24 13.83
CA LEU A 261 -4.14 10.12 14.65
C LEU A 261 -5.66 10.08 14.73
N ALA A 262 -6.30 11.21 14.99
CA ALA A 262 -7.75 11.34 15.07
C ALA A 262 -8.43 11.02 13.73
N LEU A 263 -7.90 11.55 12.62
CA LEU A 263 -8.40 11.25 11.28
C LEU A 263 -8.37 9.75 10.97
N GLN A 264 -7.26 9.08 11.27
CA GLN A 264 -7.18 7.64 11.02
C GLN A 264 -8.02 6.82 12.00
N LEU A 265 -8.21 7.29 13.25
CA LEU A 265 -9.13 6.68 14.20
C LEU A 265 -10.60 6.81 13.74
N ASP A 266 -11.01 7.96 13.19
CA ASP A 266 -12.36 8.12 12.60
C ASP A 266 -12.57 7.17 11.42
N HIS A 267 -11.56 7.04 10.54
CA HIS A 267 -11.60 6.06 9.45
C HIS A 267 -11.65 4.61 9.94
N ALA A 268 -11.02 4.31 11.08
CA ALA A 268 -11.09 2.99 11.69
C ALA A 268 -12.48 2.70 12.26
N PHE A 269 -13.10 3.68 12.94
CA PHE A 269 -14.48 3.59 13.42
C PHE A 269 -15.49 3.37 12.30
N GLU A 270 -15.31 4.05 11.16
CA GLU A 270 -16.14 3.87 9.97
C GLU A 270 -16.17 2.41 9.49
N ARG A 271 -15.09 1.65 9.74
CA ARG A 271 -15.03 0.22 9.42
C ARG A 271 -15.67 -0.63 10.48
N SER A 272 -15.18 -0.53 11.71
CA SER A 272 -15.72 -1.23 12.87
C SER A 272 -15.06 -0.72 14.15
N ARG A 273 -15.77 -0.90 15.27
CA ARG A 273 -15.22 -0.61 16.59
C ARG A 273 -13.99 -1.48 16.91
N GLU A 274 -13.97 -2.71 16.41
CA GLU A 274 -12.87 -3.66 16.57
C GLU A 274 -11.59 -3.18 15.87
N ILE A 275 -11.69 -2.64 14.66
CA ILE A 275 -10.56 -2.05 13.94
C ILE A 275 -10.06 -0.80 14.67
N ALA A 276 -10.97 0.05 15.16
CA ALA A 276 -10.60 1.21 15.97
C ALA A 276 -9.85 0.81 17.26
N ALA A 277 -10.30 -0.25 17.94
CA ALA A 277 -9.63 -0.77 19.12
C ALA A 277 -8.22 -1.31 18.80
N LEU A 278 -8.07 -2.08 17.72
CA LEU A 278 -6.75 -2.55 17.26
C LEU A 278 -5.82 -1.38 16.93
N TYR A 279 -6.33 -0.36 16.24
CA TYR A 279 -5.56 0.84 15.93
C TYR A 279 -5.04 1.54 17.19
N VAL A 280 -5.88 1.70 18.22
CA VAL A 280 -5.46 2.29 19.50
C VAL A 280 -4.43 1.45 20.23
N GLU A 281 -4.54 0.12 20.19
CA GLU A 281 -3.52 -0.75 20.76
C GLU A 281 -2.17 -0.60 20.04
N GLU A 282 -2.16 -0.42 18.73
CA GLU A 282 -0.92 -0.10 17.98
C GLU A 282 -0.37 1.28 18.34
N LEU A 283 -1.23 2.30 18.48
CA LEU A 283 -0.79 3.62 18.96
C LEU A 283 -0.15 3.54 20.36
N LYS A 284 -0.68 2.71 21.25
CA LYS A 284 -0.12 2.48 22.60
C LYS A 284 1.24 1.79 22.53
N LYS A 285 1.37 0.73 21.72
CA LYS A 285 2.63 -0.01 21.51
C LYS A 285 3.75 0.91 21.02
N HIS A 286 3.44 1.84 20.12
CA HIS A 286 4.38 2.79 19.55
C HIS A 286 4.50 4.11 20.33
N GLY A 287 3.91 4.21 21.53
CA GLY A 287 4.01 5.38 22.39
C GLY A 287 3.35 6.66 21.85
N GLN A 288 2.47 6.53 20.86
CA GLN A 288 1.75 7.67 20.24
C GLN A 288 0.56 8.15 21.07
N VAL A 289 0.01 7.26 21.91
CA VAL A 289 -0.98 7.62 22.93
C VAL A 289 -0.63 6.98 24.29
N PRO A 290 -1.11 7.54 25.41
CA PRO A 290 -0.80 7.00 26.72
C PRO A 290 -1.27 5.54 26.92
N PRO A 291 -0.48 4.69 27.59
CA PRO A 291 -0.78 3.26 27.74
C PRO A 291 -2.00 2.97 28.63
N HIS A 292 -2.47 3.95 29.40
CA HIS A 292 -3.64 3.81 30.28
C HIS A 292 -4.97 4.03 29.56
N ILE A 293 -4.97 4.51 28.31
CA ILE A 293 -6.19 4.63 27.51
C ILE A 293 -6.83 3.25 27.34
N ALA A 294 -8.07 3.12 27.77
CA ALA A 294 -8.78 1.84 27.90
C ALA A 294 -9.38 1.34 26.58
N GLY A 295 -9.65 2.24 25.63
CA GLY A 295 -10.29 1.87 24.37
C GLY A 295 -10.39 3.03 23.38
N PRO A 296 -11.03 2.78 22.23
CA PRO A 296 -11.06 3.74 21.13
C PRO A 296 -11.89 4.99 21.43
N GLU A 297 -12.91 4.92 22.27
CA GLU A 297 -13.70 6.09 22.68
C GLU A 297 -12.88 7.05 23.56
N GLU A 298 -12.15 6.53 24.55
CA GLU A 298 -11.27 7.34 25.40
C GLU A 298 -10.10 7.93 24.59
N ALA A 299 -9.59 7.19 23.60
CA ALA A 299 -8.60 7.70 22.66
C ALA A 299 -9.15 8.87 21.83
N ALA A 300 -10.39 8.77 21.35
CA ALA A 300 -11.02 9.84 20.59
C ALA A 300 -11.14 11.13 21.43
N ILE A 301 -11.60 11.02 22.67
CA ILE A 301 -11.68 12.14 23.63
C ILE A 301 -10.29 12.74 23.90
N TYR A 302 -9.29 11.88 24.16
CA TYR A 302 -7.91 12.30 24.40
C TYR A 302 -7.36 13.11 23.21
N LEU A 303 -7.52 12.61 21.99
CA LEU A 303 -7.04 13.28 20.78
C LEU A 303 -7.81 14.58 20.51
N SER A 304 -9.14 14.59 20.68
CA SER A 304 -9.96 15.80 20.55
C SER A 304 -9.52 16.91 21.52
N ASN A 305 -9.17 16.55 22.75
CA ASN A 305 -8.65 17.51 23.74
C ASN A 305 -7.31 18.12 23.31
N LEU A 306 -6.43 17.33 22.68
CA LEU A 306 -5.16 17.84 22.15
C LEU A 306 -5.36 18.77 20.94
N ILE A 307 -6.36 18.48 20.11
CA ILE A 307 -6.72 19.27 18.92
C ILE A 307 -7.62 20.47 19.28
N ARG A 308 -8.04 20.59 20.55
CA ARG A 308 -8.93 21.66 21.05
C ARG A 308 -10.27 21.73 20.31
N GLY A 309 -10.81 20.57 19.93
CA GLY A 309 -12.11 20.49 19.26
C GLY A 309 -12.13 20.88 17.78
N GLU A 310 -10.97 21.12 17.14
CA GLU A 310 -10.91 21.41 15.70
C GLU A 310 -11.12 20.16 14.81
N PHE A 311 -11.38 18.99 15.40
CA PHE A 311 -11.66 17.75 14.69
C PHE A 311 -12.97 17.14 15.16
N TYR A 312 -13.85 16.80 14.22
CA TYR A 312 -15.15 16.20 14.47
C TYR A 312 -15.16 14.75 13.98
N TYR A 313 -15.38 13.80 14.90
CA TYR A 313 -15.55 12.40 14.55
C TYR A 313 -16.93 12.19 13.96
N ARG A 314 -16.99 11.66 12.74
CA ARG A 314 -18.25 11.38 12.04
C ARG A 314 -18.77 9.98 12.39
N HIS A 315 -17.87 9.09 12.81
CA HIS A 315 -18.15 7.65 12.92
C HIS A 315 -17.95 7.07 14.31
N ALA A 316 -17.42 7.84 15.27
CA ALA A 316 -17.26 7.39 16.66
C ALA A 316 -18.65 7.20 17.34
N PRO A 317 -18.80 6.22 18.25
CA PRO A 317 -20.07 6.00 18.95
C PRO A 317 -20.53 7.21 19.78
N VAL A 318 -21.85 7.40 19.77
CA VAL A 318 -22.67 8.56 20.16
C VAL A 318 -22.44 9.14 21.56
N GLU A 319 -21.76 8.44 22.48
CA GLU A 319 -21.46 8.97 23.84
C GLU A 319 -20.58 10.24 23.79
N GLN A 320 -19.93 10.51 22.66
CA GLN A 320 -19.23 11.76 22.40
C GLN A 320 -20.17 12.95 22.10
N PHE A 321 -21.37 12.72 21.53
CA PHE A 321 -22.36 13.77 21.33
C PHE A 321 -22.98 14.26 22.64
N GLU A 322 -23.17 13.36 23.63
CA GLU A 322 -23.70 13.73 24.94
C GLU A 322 -22.70 14.57 25.76
N LEU A 323 -21.40 14.27 25.65
CA LEU A 323 -20.33 15.09 26.24
C LEU A 323 -20.17 16.46 25.55
N GLU A 324 -20.43 16.53 24.24
CA GLU A 324 -20.41 17.78 23.47
C GLU A 324 -21.62 18.68 23.77
N ASP A 325 -22.81 18.11 23.99
CA ASP A 325 -23.98 18.85 24.48
C ASP A 325 -23.71 19.45 25.87
N GLU A 326 -23.04 18.71 26.77
CA GLU A 326 -22.63 19.23 28.09
C GLU A 326 -21.55 20.34 28.02
N TRP A 327 -20.73 20.38 26.96
CA TRP A 327 -19.68 21.39 26.77
C TRP A 327 -20.18 22.65 26.03
N MET A 328 -21.21 22.52 25.21
CA MET A 328 -21.89 23.65 24.55
C MET A 328 -22.91 24.35 25.47
N GLU A 329 -23.35 23.68 26.55
CA GLU A 329 -24.25 24.23 27.58
C GLU A 329 -23.54 24.92 28.76
N ASN A 330 -22.19 24.92 28.82
CA ASN A 330 -21.39 25.58 29.87
C ASN A 330 -20.43 26.66 29.31
#